data_AF-A0A423UV16-F1
#
_entry.id   AF-A0A423UV16-F1
#
_cell.length_a   1.000
_cell.length_b   1.000
_cell.length_c   1.000
_cell.angle_alpha   90.00
_cell.angle_beta   90.00
_cell.angle_gamma   90.00
#
_symmetry.space_group_name_H-M   'P 1'
#
loop_
_entity.id
_entity.type
_entity.pdbx_description
1 polymer ?
#
loop_
_entity_poly.entity_id
_entity_poly.type
_entity_poly.pdbx_seq_one_letter_code
_entity_poly.pdbx_strand_id
1 'polypeptide(L)' 'MARSETRPVVTLRSTAGTGRSYVTRKNRRNDPDRLELRKFDSAVGRHVLFREVR' A
#
# COMPACT_ATOMS: atom_id res chain seq x y z
N MET A 1 15.76 -19.24 -1.72
CA MET A 1 15.77 -18.04 -0.87
C MET A 1 14.42 -17.91 -0.20
N ALA A 2 14.34 -18.03 1.12
CA ALA A 2 13.07 -17.91 1.84
C ALA A 2 12.54 -16.48 1.69
N ARG A 3 11.46 -16.30 0.93
CA ARG A 3 10.70 -15.04 0.94
C ARG A 3 10.33 -14.80 2.41
N SER A 4 10.68 -13.64 2.95
CA SER A 4 10.34 -13.29 4.33
C SER A 4 8.81 -13.27 4.48
N GLU A 5 8.21 -14.40 4.85
CA GLU A 5 6.75 -14.57 4.99
C GLU A 5 6.16 -13.60 6.00
N THR A 6 6.94 -13.24 7.02
CA THR A 6 6.57 -12.26 8.05
C THR A 6 6.41 -10.84 7.49
N ARG A 7 7.21 -10.46 6.49
CA ARG A 7 7.23 -9.12 5.90
C ARG A 7 6.97 -9.14 4.40
N PRO A 8 5.74 -9.49 3.96
CA PRO A 8 5.40 -9.50 2.55
C PRO A 8 5.51 -8.11 1.92
N VAL A 9 5.89 -8.09 0.65
CA VAL A 9 5.77 -6.91 -0.20
C VAL A 9 4.30 -6.77 -0.60
N VAL A 10 3.75 -5.58 -0.38
CA VAL A 10 2.36 -5.23 -0.66
C VAL A 10 2.31 -3.98 -1.55
N THR A 11 1.29 -3.91 -2.39
CA THR A 11 1.05 -2.78 -3.27
C THR A 11 -0.14 -1.99 -2.76
N LEU A 12 0.02 -0.68 -2.60
CA LEU A 12 -1.03 0.25 -2.22
C LEU A 12 -1.45 1.04 -3.45
N ARG A 13 -2.73 1.07 -3.79
CA ARG A 13 -3.26 1.81 -4.95
C ARG A 13 -4.08 3.01 -4.50
N SER A 14 -3.96 4.11 -5.24
CA SER A 14 -4.72 5.33 -4.99
C SER A 14 -6.22 5.08 -5.08
N THR A 15 -6.96 5.55 -4.08
CA THR A 15 -8.43 5.54 -4.11
C THR A 15 -9.00 6.60 -5.06
N ALA A 16 -8.18 7.54 -5.53
CA ALA A 16 -8.61 8.58 -6.46
C ALA A 16 -8.67 8.11 -7.94
N GLY A 17 -8.45 6.82 -8.22
CA GLY A 17 -8.60 6.25 -9.56
C GLY A 17 -7.49 6.61 -10.56
N THR A 18 -6.42 7.26 -10.11
CA THR A 18 -5.31 7.75 -10.95
C THR A 18 -4.36 6.66 -11.44
N GLY A 19 -4.54 5.41 -10.98
CA GLY A 19 -3.63 4.29 -11.27
C GLY A 19 -2.31 4.32 -10.49
N ARG A 20 -2.05 5.37 -9.70
CA ARG A 20 -0.82 5.50 -8.92
C ARG A 20 -0.74 4.43 -7.84
N SER A 21 0.43 3.81 -7.72
CA SER A 21 0.66 2.72 -6.77
C SER A 21 1.98 2.90 -6.02
N TYR A 22 1.99 2.50 -4.76
CA TYR A 22 3.19 2.44 -3.92
C TYR A 22 3.45 1.00 -3.50
N VAL A 23 4.70 0.58 -3.59
CA VAL A 23 5.12 -0.73 -3.09
C VAL A 23 5.76 -0.53 -1.73
N THR A 24 5.33 -1.29 -0.74
CA THR A 24 5.91 -1.26 0.60
C THR A 24 5.99 -2.67 1.18
N ARG A 25 6.69 -2.82 2.30
CA ARG A 25 6.69 -4.06 3.09
C ARG A 25 5.88 -3.81 4.34
N LYS A 26 4.90 -4.66 4.63
CA LYS A 26 4.17 -4.64 5.90
C LYS A 26 4.49 -5.88 6.71
N ASN A 27 4.40 -5.79 8.04
CA ASN A 27 4.54 -6.95 8.90
C ASN A 27 3.16 -7.59 9.12
N ARG A 28 2.91 -8.76 8.52
CA ARG A 28 1.60 -9.43 8.59
C ARG A 28 1.21 -9.86 10.00
N ARG A 29 2.18 -9.99 10.93
CA ARG A 29 1.90 -10.34 12.33
C ARG A 29 1.30 -9.18 13.12
N ASN A 30 1.72 -7.95 12.84
CA ASN A 30 1.25 -6.77 13.54
C ASN A 30 0.01 -6.19 12.86
N ASP A 31 0.01 -6.20 11.52
CA ASP A 31 -1.05 -5.63 10.69
C ASP A 31 -1.60 -6.73 9.74
N PRO A 32 -2.47 -7.62 10.25
CA PRO A 32 -3.02 -8.72 9.46
C PRO A 32 -4.00 -8.23 8.38
N ASP A 33 -4.71 -7.14 8.64
CA ASP A 33 -5.73 -6.56 7.75
C ASP A 33 -5.14 -5.76 6.58
N ARG A 34 -6.00 -5.34 5.65
CA ARG A 34 -5.59 -4.51 4.50
C ARG A 34 -5.10 -3.15 4.99
N LEU A 35 -3.90 -2.77 4.53
CA LEU A 35 -3.31 -1.49 4.91
C LEU A 35 -3.99 -0.33 4.16
N GLU A 36 -4.41 0.69 4.91
CA GLU A 36 -4.89 1.96 4.36
C GLU A 36 -3.99 3.10 4.86
N LEU A 37 -3.33 3.81 3.93
CA LEU A 37 -2.43 4.91 4.27
C LEU A 37 -2.77 6.16 3.48
N ARG A 38 -2.75 7.32 4.15
CA ARG A 38 -2.80 8.60 3.42
C ARG A 38 -1.42 8.88 2.81
N LYS A 39 -1.36 8.91 1.48
CA LYS A 39 -0.14 9.26 0.73
C LYS A 39 -0.45 10.34 -0.30
N PHE A 40 0.58 11.08 -0.66
CA PHE A 40 0.48 12.09 -1.71
C PHE A 40 0.25 11.40 -3.07
N ASP A 41 -0.81 11.80 -3.77
CA ASP A 41 -1.00 11.43 -5.16
C ASP A 41 -0.65 12.63 -6.04
N SER A 42 0.46 12.54 -6.78
CA SER A 42 0.89 13.66 -7.62
C SER A 42 0.01 13.86 -8.86
N ALA A 43 -0.88 12.93 -9.20
CA ALA A 43 -1.84 13.13 -10.29
C ALA A 43 -3.03 14.00 -9.84
N VAL A 44 -3.38 13.98 -8.56
CA VAL A 44 -4.44 14.84 -7.98
C VAL A 44 -3.85 16.04 -7.23
N GLY A 45 -2.55 16.03 -6.94
CA GLY A 45 -1.86 17.10 -6.21
C GLY A 45 -2.22 17.17 -4.72
N ARG A 46 -2.72 16.08 -4.11
CA ARG A 46 -3.12 16.06 -2.69
C ARG A 46 -2.91 14.70 -2.04
N HIS A 47 -2.94 14.69 -0.70
CA HIS A 47 -2.91 13.44 0.08
C HIS A 47 -4.27 12.75 0.07
N VAL A 48 -4.33 11.62 -0.61
CA VAL A 48 -5.50 10.75 -0.69
C VAL A 48 -5.25 9.43 0.03
N LEU A 49 -6.30 8.66 0.25
CA LEU A 49 -6.18 7.33 0.82
C LEU A 49 -5.62 6.37 -0.23
N PHE A 50 -4.64 5.56 0.13
CA PHE A 50 -4.14 4.45 -0.66
C PHE A 50 -4.48 3.16 0.06
N ARG A 51 -5.06 2.20 -0.67
CA ARG A 51 -5.52 0.92 -0.13
C ARG A 51 -4.66 -0.21 -0.68
N GLU A 52 -4.39 -1.19 0.17
CA GLU A 52 -3.72 -2.42 -0.24
C GLU A 52 -4.53 -3.19 -1.28
N VAL A 53 -3.87 -3.45 -2.40
CA VAL A 53 -4.34 -4.28 -3.49
C VAL A 53 -3.45 -5.51 -3.54
N ARG A 54 -4.09 -6.67 -3.59
CA ARG A 54 -3.47 -7.98 -3.46
C ARG A 54 -3.64 -8.75 -4.76
#